data_AF-A0A7X8ZD44-F1
#
_entry.id   AF-A0A7X8ZD44-F1
#
_cell.length_a   1.000
_cell.length_b   1.000
_cell.length_c   1.000
_cell.angle_alpha   90.00
_cell.angle_beta   90.00
_cell.angle_gamma   90.00
#
_symmetry.space_group_name_H-M   'P 1'
#
loop_
_entity.id
_entity.type
_entity.pdbx_description
1 polymer ?
#
loop_
_entity_poly.entity_id
_entity_poly.type
_entity_poly.pdbx_seq_one_letter_code
_entity_poly.pdbx_strand_id
1 'polypeptide(L)'
;MGLFKHYLGIRQDPRMQSLMHDMGNEAYGIFWMITEIIMSQRSKCLSYDEETITKVANDVMPTNINIKEFIDKAIKYRVFIKGEFYDGSKYFTLSKAFMPEEMPEDL
;
A
#
# COMPACT_ATOMS: atom_id res chain seq x y z
N MET A 1 5.21 -11.47 16.75
CA MET A 1 4.76 -11.06 15.40
C MET A 1 3.26 -10.81 15.54
N GLY A 2 2.86 -9.54 15.63
CA GLY A 2 1.46 -9.18 15.89
C GLY A 2 0.58 -9.53 14.68
N LEU A 3 -0.64 -10.02 14.94
CA LEU A 3 -1.63 -10.31 13.91
C LEU A 3 -2.10 -9.00 13.27
N PHE A 4 -1.74 -8.80 11.99
CA PHE A 4 -2.28 -7.74 11.16
C PHE A 4 -3.74 -8.06 10.84
N LYS A 5 -4.68 -7.22 11.29
CA LYS A 5 -6.11 -7.37 10.97
C LYS A 5 -6.50 -6.42 9.85
N HIS A 6 -7.09 -6.97 8.79
CA HIS A 6 -7.76 -6.19 7.76
C HIS A 6 -8.86 -5.33 8.39
N TYR A 7 -8.72 -4.00 8.37
CA TYR A 7 -9.80 -3.12 8.78
C TYR A 7 -11.02 -3.35 7.88
N LEU A 8 -12.12 -3.83 8.48
CA LEU A 8 -13.31 -4.31 7.77
C LEU A 8 -13.99 -3.24 6.88
N GLY A 9 -13.67 -1.96 7.08
CA GLY A 9 -14.22 -0.84 6.32
C GLY A 9 -13.38 -0.37 5.12
N ILE A 10 -12.15 -0.88 4.90
CA ILE A 10 -11.28 -0.36 3.83
C ILE A 10 -11.88 -0.62 2.46
N ARG A 11 -12.55 -1.77 2.27
CA ARG A 11 -13.20 -2.09 1.00
C ARG A 11 -14.29 -1.07 0.66
N GLN A 12 -14.99 -0.51 1.64
CA GLN A 12 -16.08 0.44 1.45
C GLN A 12 -15.60 1.89 1.38
N ASP A 13 -14.32 2.16 1.64
CA ASP A 13 -13.76 3.50 1.51
C ASP A 13 -13.89 3.99 0.05
N PRO A 14 -14.44 5.20 -0.20
CA PRO A 14 -14.61 5.72 -1.56
C PRO A 14 -13.33 5.78 -2.39
N ARG A 15 -12.16 5.94 -1.75
CA ARG A 15 -10.85 5.96 -2.41
C ARG A 15 -10.44 4.57 -2.87
N MET A 16 -10.69 3.56 -2.02
CA MET A 16 -10.46 2.16 -2.37
C MET A 16 -11.44 1.70 -3.45
N GLN A 17 -12.71 2.08 -3.36
CA GLN A 17 -13.72 1.81 -4.38
C GLN A 17 -13.32 2.41 -5.74
N SER A 18 -12.78 3.63 -5.75
CA SER A 18 -12.27 4.26 -6.97
C SER A 18 -11.08 3.50 -7.57
N LEU A 19 -10.16 3.02 -6.74
CA LEU A 19 -9.02 2.21 -7.18
C LEU A 19 -9.48 0.86 -7.77
N MET A 20 -10.42 0.19 -7.10
CA MET A 20 -10.98 -1.09 -7.55
C MET A 20 -11.84 -0.94 -8.80
N HIS A 21 -12.53 0.19 -8.98
CA HIS A 21 -13.26 0.49 -10.21
C HIS A 21 -12.30 0.58 -11.41
N ASP A 22 -11.16 1.25 -11.24
CA ASP A 22 -10.20 1.49 -12.32
C ASP A 22 -9.30 0.30 -12.66
N MET A 23 -9.09 -0.60 -11.71
CA MET A 23 -8.09 -1.67 -11.81
C MET A 23 -8.66 -3.07 -11.58
N GLY A 24 -9.96 -3.17 -11.28
CA GLY A 24 -10.62 -4.42 -10.94
C GLY A 24 -10.48 -4.80 -9.46
N ASN A 25 -11.19 -5.86 -9.08
CA ASN A 25 -11.24 -6.33 -7.69
C ASN A 25 -9.88 -6.84 -7.16
N GLU A 26 -8.97 -7.27 -8.05
CA GLU A 26 -7.62 -7.69 -7.69
C GLU A 26 -6.82 -6.58 -7.01
N ALA A 27 -7.11 -5.31 -7.34
CA ALA A 27 -6.47 -4.15 -6.72
C ALA A 27 -6.60 -4.14 -5.19
N TYR A 28 -7.68 -4.70 -4.64
CA TYR A 28 -7.86 -4.83 -3.20
C TYR A 28 -6.86 -5.82 -2.58
N GLY A 29 -6.59 -6.93 -3.25
CA GLY A 29 -5.57 -7.90 -2.81
C GLY A 29 -4.17 -7.31 -2.89
N ILE A 30 -3.85 -6.65 -3.99
CA ILE A 30 -2.56 -5.98 -4.20
C ILE A 30 -2.33 -4.89 -3.13
N PHE A 31 -3.36 -4.11 -2.81
CA PHE A 31 -3.30 -3.13 -1.74
C PHE A 31 -2.82 -3.76 -0.42
N TRP A 32 -3.37 -4.91 -0.03
CA TRP A 32 -3.00 -5.57 1.21
C TRP A 32 -1.59 -6.14 1.16
N MET A 33 -1.20 -6.79 0.07
CA MET A 33 0.17 -7.30 -0.08
C MET A 33 1.22 -6.19 0.03
N ILE A 34 1.02 -5.08 -0.69
CA ILE A 34 1.93 -3.93 -0.61
C ILE A 34 1.91 -3.32 0.79
N THR A 35 0.75 -3.29 1.45
CA THR A 35 0.64 -2.82 2.82
C THR A 35 1.46 -3.69 3.79
N GLU A 36 1.40 -5.00 3.67
CA GLU A 36 2.20 -5.92 4.49
C GLU A 36 3.71 -5.68 4.28
N ILE A 37 4.14 -5.49 3.02
CA ILE A 37 5.52 -5.15 2.70
C ILE A 37 5.92 -3.84 3.36
N ILE A 38 5.12 -2.77 3.22
CA ILE A 38 5.37 -1.47 3.88
C ILE A 38 5.45 -1.63 5.40
N MET A 39 4.51 -2.37 5.99
CA MET A 39 4.43 -2.53 7.45
C MET A 39 5.55 -3.41 8.01
N SER A 40 6.14 -4.29 7.20
CA SER A 40 7.35 -5.02 7.57
C SER A 40 8.61 -4.14 7.64
N GLN A 41 8.62 -2.99 6.96
CA GLN A 41 9.74 -2.06 7.00
C GLN A 41 9.77 -1.31 8.33
N ARG A 42 10.97 -1.13 8.89
CA ARG A 42 11.16 -0.31 10.11
C ARG A 42 10.69 1.14 9.90
N SER A 43 10.91 1.69 8.71
CA SER A 43 10.53 3.04 8.33
C SER A 43 9.05 3.20 7.98
N LYS A 44 8.30 2.09 7.84
CA LYS A 44 6.91 2.08 7.37
C LYS A 44 6.72 2.81 6.03
N CYS A 45 7.73 2.79 5.17
CA CYS A 45 7.68 3.33 3.82
C CYS A 45 8.60 2.53 2.90
N LEU A 46 8.37 2.67 1.59
CA LEU A 46 9.19 2.09 0.54
C LEU A 46 9.69 3.20 -0.37
N SER A 47 10.91 3.05 -0.89
CA SER A 47 11.43 3.96 -1.90
C SER A 47 10.55 3.91 -3.15
N TYR A 48 10.35 5.07 -3.76
CA TYR A 48 9.59 5.22 -4.99
C TYR A 48 10.57 5.32 -6.17
N ASP A 49 11.20 4.19 -6.48
CA ASP A 49 12.13 4.00 -7.58
C ASP A 49 11.88 2.69 -8.31
N GLU A 50 12.49 2.53 -9.49
CA GLU A 50 12.26 1.37 -10.37
C GLU A 50 12.72 0.05 -9.74
N GLU A 51 13.81 0.07 -8.96
CA GLU A 51 14.33 -1.12 -8.29
C GLU A 51 13.33 -1.63 -7.25
N THR A 52 12.83 -0.75 -6.39
CA THR A 52 11.86 -1.08 -5.34
C THR A 52 10.54 -1.53 -5.94
N ILE A 53 10.06 -0.84 -6.98
CA ILE A 53 8.81 -1.21 -7.68
C ILE A 53 8.94 -2.60 -8.31
N THR A 54 10.11 -2.92 -8.88
CA THR A 54 10.38 -4.25 -9.46
C THR A 54 10.37 -5.33 -8.37
N LYS A 55 10.97 -5.07 -7.20
CA LYS A 55 10.94 -6.01 -6.06
C LYS A 55 9.52 -6.25 -5.57
N VAL A 56 8.75 -5.18 -5.35
CA VAL A 56 7.34 -5.27 -4.95
C VAL A 56 6.54 -6.06 -6.00
N ALA A 57 6.80 -5.84 -7.30
CA ALA A 57 6.12 -6.58 -8.34
C ALA A 57 6.40 -8.08 -8.29
N ASN A 58 7.64 -8.48 -8.01
CA ASN A 58 7.99 -9.89 -7.86
C ASN A 58 7.32 -10.52 -6.63
N ASP A 59 7.18 -9.79 -5.52
CA ASP A 59 6.57 -10.28 -4.29
C ASP A 59 5.03 -10.40 -4.40
N VAL A 60 4.40 -9.57 -5.24
CA VAL A 60 2.93 -9.53 -5.41
C VAL A 60 2.43 -10.56 -6.45
N MET A 61 3.31 -11.17 -7.24
CA MET A 61 2.92 -12.11 -8.29
C MET A 61 2.29 -13.42 -7.77
N PRO A 62 1.36 -14.02 -8.53
CA PRO A 62 0.95 -13.68 -9.90
C PRO A 62 -0.20 -12.65 -9.98
N THR A 63 -0.06 -11.62 -10.82
CA THR A 63 -1.13 -10.66 -11.14
C THR A 63 -0.98 -10.09 -12.56
N ASN A 64 -2.11 -9.72 -13.20
CA ASN A 64 -2.13 -9.01 -14.49
C ASN A 64 -2.03 -7.48 -14.33
N ILE A 65 -2.03 -6.98 -13.09
CA ILE A 65 -1.98 -5.55 -12.81
C ILE A 65 -0.52 -5.06 -12.86
N ASN A 66 -0.28 -3.98 -13.61
CA ASN A 66 0.98 -3.27 -13.56
C ASN A 66 1.16 -2.61 -12.19
N ILE A 67 2.13 -3.06 -11.40
CA ILE A 67 2.35 -2.59 -10.03
C ILE A 67 2.75 -1.13 -9.95
N LYS A 68 3.52 -0.62 -10.92
CA LYS A 68 3.82 0.81 -10.98
C LYS A 68 2.54 1.62 -11.16
N GLU A 69 1.70 1.22 -12.12
CA GLU A 69 0.42 1.88 -12.38
C GLU A 69 -0.49 1.81 -11.16
N PHE A 70 -0.52 0.66 -10.48
CA PHE A 70 -1.25 0.50 -9.23
C PHE A 70 -0.81 1.51 -8.17
N ILE A 71 0.51 1.60 -7.90
CA ILE A 71 1.06 2.54 -6.90
C ILE A 71 0.70 3.98 -7.30
N ASP A 72 0.83 4.33 -8.58
CA ASP A 72 0.50 5.67 -9.07
C ASP A 72 -0.98 6.02 -8.88
N LYS A 73 -1.89 5.10 -9.18
CA LYS A 73 -3.34 5.29 -8.93
C LYS A 73 -3.67 5.29 -7.44
N ALA A 74 -3.03 4.44 -6.63
CA ALA A 74 -3.21 4.42 -5.18
C ALA A 74 -2.78 5.75 -4.54
N ILE A 75 -1.71 6.37 -5.04
CA ILE A 75 -1.27 7.72 -4.65
C ILE A 75 -2.30 8.77 -5.11
N LYS A 76 -2.74 8.70 -6.37
CA LYS A 76 -3.78 9.60 -6.93
C LYS A 76 -5.05 9.60 -6.07
N TYR A 77 -5.52 8.42 -5.64
CA TYR A 77 -6.70 8.27 -4.79
C TYR A 77 -6.44 8.46 -3.29
N ARG A 78 -5.20 8.81 -2.89
CA ARG A 78 -4.82 9.03 -1.49
C ARG A 78 -5.03 7.81 -0.59
N VAL A 79 -4.94 6.61 -1.18
CA VAL A 79 -4.80 5.33 -0.47
C VAL A 79 -3.36 5.20 0.01
N PHE A 80 -2.42 5.51 -0.88
CA PHE A 80 -1.02 5.75 -0.54
C PHE A 80 -0.71 7.24 -0.58
N ILE A 81 0.39 7.62 0.07
CA ILE A 81 0.93 8.97 0.06
C ILE A 81 2.37 8.90 -0.43
N LYS A 82 2.77 9.90 -1.21
CA LYS A 82 4.12 10.08 -1.69
C LYS A 82 4.81 11.19 -0.90
N GLY A 83 6.07 10.98 -0.55
CA GLY A 83 6.90 11.96 0.13
C GLY A 83 8.32 11.98 -0.40
N GLU A 84 9.17 12.73 0.30
CA GLU A 84 10.59 12.89 0.00
C GLU A 84 11.42 12.68 1.27
N PHE A 85 12.49 11.89 1.17
CA PHE A 85 13.49 11.73 2.21
C PHE A 85 14.39 12.97 2.29
N TYR A 86 15.20 13.09 3.35
CA TYR A 86 16.11 14.22 3.54
C TYR A 86 17.17 14.37 2.43
N ASP A 87 17.48 13.28 1.73
CA ASP A 87 18.44 13.27 0.62
C ASP A 87 17.79 13.59 -0.75
N GLY A 88 16.49 13.94 -0.77
CA GLY A 88 15.74 14.26 -1.99
C GLY A 88 15.16 13.05 -2.71
N SER A 89 15.44 11.82 -2.24
CA SER A 89 14.85 10.62 -2.84
C SER A 89 13.37 10.47 -2.44
N LYS A 90 12.56 9.91 -3.34
CA LYS A 90 11.10 9.83 -3.15
C LYS A 90 10.72 8.52 -2.47
N TYR A 91 9.67 8.55 -1.66
CA TYR A 91 9.09 7.35 -1.06
C TYR A 91 7.57 7.32 -1.20
N PHE A 92 6.98 6.16 -0.92
CA PHE A 92 5.56 6.02 -0.69
C PHE A 92 5.25 5.21 0.58
N THR A 93 4.11 5.49 1.19
CA THR A 93 3.60 4.81 2.39
C THR A 93 2.07 4.80 2.38
N LEU A 94 1.46 4.11 3.35
CA LEU A 94 0.02 4.16 3.57
C LEU A 94 -0.42 5.56 3.99
N SER A 95 -1.56 5.98 3.47
CA SER A 95 -2.26 7.14 4.02
C SER A 95 -2.69 6.85 5.45
N LYS A 96 -2.61 7.85 6.34
CA LYS A 96 -2.95 7.72 7.77
C LYS A 96 -4.34 7.12 8.01
N ALA A 97 -5.29 7.39 7.11
CA ALA A 97 -6.65 6.85 7.20
C ALA A 97 -6.74 5.34 6.91
N PHE A 98 -5.68 4.75 6.34
CA PHE A 98 -5.56 3.32 6.06
C PHE A 98 -4.48 2.65 6.91
N MET A 99 -3.76 3.42 7.74
CA MET A 99 -2.83 2.83 8.69
C MET A 99 -3.64 2.03 9.70
N PRO A 100 -3.30 0.75 9.93
CA PRO A 100 -3.91 -0.02 11.00
C PRO A 100 -3.60 0.67 12.34
N GLU A 101 -4.60 0.83 13.19
CA GLU A 101 -4.35 1.22 14.58
C GLU A 101 -3.56 0.10 15.25
N GLU A 102 -2.45 0.45 15.91
CA GLU A 102 -1.79 -0.48 16.83
C GLU A 102 -2.79 -0.77 17.96
N MET A 103 -3.20 -2.03 18.10
CA MET A 103 -3.98 -2.42 19.26
C MET A 103 -3.09 -2.32 20.51
N PRO A 104 -3.61 -1.83 21.65
CA PRO A 104 -2.93 -2.03 22.92
C PRO A 104 -2.70 -3.54 23.12
N GLU A 105 -1.54 -3.91 23.66
CA GLU A 105 -1.06 -5.31 23.76
C GLU A 105 -1.92 -6.24 24.65
N ASP A 106 -3.07 -5.77 25.15
CA ASP A 106 -3.88 -6.43 26.17
C ASP A 106 -5.29 -6.86 25.69
N LEU A 107 -5.36 -7.69 24.63
CA LEU A 107 -6.53 -8.56 24.36
C LEU A 107 -6.13 -10.02 24.18
#